data_AF-A0ABD6TDV5-F1
#
_entry.id   AF-A0ABD6TDV5-F1
#
_cell.length_a   1.000
_cell.length_b   1.000
_cell.length_c   1.000
_cell.angle_alpha   90.00
_cell.angle_beta   90.00
_cell.angle_gamma   90.00
#
_symmetry.space_group_name_H-M   'P 1'
#
loop_
_entity.id
_entity.type
_entity.pdbx_description
1 polymer ?
#
loop_
_entity_poly.entity_id
_entity_poly.type
_entity_poly.pdbx_seq_one_letter_code
_entity_poly.pdbx_strand_id
1 'polypeptide(L)' 'AVTFPYGQEVIEKVITTQLQCKNKKKHGKPIAWSLEDYGAYYIVKCLVDVPENPHTNYSTSDGAIGVDCNLEH' A
#
# COMPACT_ATOMS: atom_id res chain seq x y z
N ALA A 1 -19.49 3.37 4.79
CA ALA A 1 -18.22 3.61 4.07
C ALA A 1 -17.10 2.90 4.83
N VAL A 2 -16.15 2.28 4.13
CA VAL A 2 -14.96 1.67 4.77
C VAL A 2 -13.93 2.76 4.99
N THR A 3 -13.43 2.89 6.22
CA THR A 3 -12.40 3.87 6.59
C THR A 3 -11.23 3.14 7.21
N PHE A 4 -10.01 3.44 6.74
CA PHE A 4 -8.80 2.85 7.28
C PHE A 4 -8.30 3.71 8.44
N PRO A 5 -8.14 3.18 9.66
CA PRO A 5 -7.64 3.95 10.79
C PRO A 5 -6.24 4.54 10.54
N TYR A 6 -5.46 3.88 9.69
CA TYR A 6 -4.12 4.29 9.29
C TYR A 6 -4.06 4.35 7.76
N GLY A 7 -3.53 5.44 7.21
CA GLY A 7 -3.30 5.58 5.77
C GLY A 7 -4.54 5.97 4.94
N GLN A 8 -5.66 6.36 5.56
CA GLN A 8 -6.85 6.85 4.84
C GLN A 8 -6.51 8.00 3.88
N GLU A 9 -5.75 9.00 4.33
CA GLU A 9 -5.34 10.14 3.51
C GLU A 9 -4.52 9.71 2.28
N VAL A 10 -3.68 8.69 2.43
CA VAL A 10 -2.89 8.13 1.33
C VAL A 10 -3.81 7.48 0.29
N ILE A 11 -4.77 6.68 0.75
CA ILE A 11 -5.76 6.04 -0.12
C ILE A 11 -6.59 7.09 -0.87
N GLU A 12 -7.11 8.10 -0.17
CA GLU A 12 -7.90 9.18 -0.77
C GLU A 12 -7.10 9.98 -1.80
N LYS A 13 -5.83 10.29 -1.50
CA LYS A 13 -4.92 10.98 -2.42
C LYS A 13 -4.66 10.15 -3.68
N VAL A 14 -4.39 8.85 -3.54
CA VAL A 14 -4.16 7.95 -4.68
C VAL A 14 -5.42 7.83 -5.53
N ILE A 15 -6.59 7.61 -4.92
CA ILE A 15 -7.88 7.54 -5.64
C ILE A 15 -8.13 8.85 -6.40
N THR A 16 -8.00 9.99 -5.74
CA THR A 16 -8.22 11.31 -6.35
C THR A 16 -7.27 11.53 -7.54
N THR A 17 -6.00 11.20 -7.37
CA THR A 17 -4.98 11.30 -8.43
C THR A 17 -5.34 10.42 -9.63
N GLN A 18 -5.76 9.17 -9.39
CA GLN A 18 -6.15 8.25 -10.47
C GLN A 18 -7.47 8.66 -11.14
N LEU A 19 -8.40 9.27 -10.42
CA LEU A 19 -9.63 9.82 -11.00
C LEU A 19 -9.32 11.01 -11.91
N GLN A 20 -8.39 11.88 -11.52
CA GLN A 20 -7.97 13.07 -12.28
C GLN A 20 -6.97 12.76 -13.41
N CYS A 21 -6.41 11.54 -13.45
CA CYS A 21 -5.45 11.14 -14.49
C CYS A 21 -6.13 11.04 -15.86
N LYS A 22 -5.86 12.01 -16.74
CA LYS A 22 -6.45 12.11 -18.09
C LYS A 22 -6.05 10.95 -19.02
N ASN A 23 -4.79 10.50 -18.96
CA ASN A 23 -4.28 9.43 -19.81
C ASN A 23 -3.91 8.19 -18.97
N LYS A 24 -4.94 7.50 -18.47
CA LYS A 24 -4.78 6.31 -17.62
C LYS A 24 -4.07 5.15 -18.31
N LYS A 25 -4.21 5.02 -19.64
CA LYS A 25 -3.55 3.95 -20.39
C LYS A 25 -2.01 4.04 -20.31
N LYS A 26 -1.47 5.26 -20.24
CA LYS A 26 -0.01 5.49 -20.18
C LYS A 26 0.49 5.74 -18.75
N HIS A 27 -0.30 6.41 -17.91
CA HIS A 27 0.15 6.92 -16.60
C HIS A 27 -0.72 6.47 -15.43
N GLY A 28 -1.76 5.67 -15.69
CA GLY A 28 -2.59 5.11 -14.63
C GLY A 28 -1.79 4.15 -13.77
N LYS A 29 -2.02 4.20 -12.46
CA LYS A 29 -1.53 3.20 -11.51
C LYS A 29 -2.71 2.37 -11.02
N PRO A 30 -2.55 1.05 -10.89
CA PRO A 30 -3.62 0.19 -10.41
C PRO A 30 -3.94 0.49 -8.94
N ILE A 31 -5.21 0.34 -8.59
CA ILE A 31 -5.68 0.29 -7.21
C ILE A 31 -6.42 -1.04 -7.09
N ALA A 32 -5.97 -1.91 -6.19
CA ALA A 32 -6.57 -3.22 -5.99
C ALA A 32 -7.27 -3.28 -4.64
N TRP A 33 -8.43 -3.93 -4.62
CA TRP A 33 -9.23 -4.15 -3.43
C TRP A 33 -9.41 -5.65 -3.23
N SER A 34 -9.26 -6.12 -1.99
CA SER A 34 -9.62 -7.47 -1.58
C SER A 34 -10.64 -7.39 -0.46
N LEU A 35 -11.63 -8.26 -0.51
CA LEU A 35 -12.62 -8.46 0.53
C LEU A 35 -12.60 -9.95 0.90
N GLU A 36 -12.31 -10.21 2.17
CA GLU A 36 -12.34 -11.56 2.74
C GLU A 36 -13.49 -11.60 3.76
N ASP A 37 -14.42 -12.54 3.56
CA ASP A 37 -15.58 -12.76 4.42
C ASP A 37 -15.33 -13.97 5.33
N TYR A 38 -15.45 -13.76 6.63
CA TYR A 38 -15.30 -14.79 7.67
C TYR A 38 -16.60 -15.02 8.46
N GLY A 39 -17.74 -14.54 7.96
CA GLY A 39 -19.07 -14.65 8.55
C GLY A 39 -19.31 -13.70 9.73
N ALA A 40 -18.40 -13.69 10.72
CA ALA A 40 -18.48 -12.80 11.88
C ALA A 40 -17.83 -11.43 11.63
N TYR A 41 -16.89 -11.35 10.69
CA TYR A 41 -16.18 -10.13 10.34
C TYR A 41 -15.69 -10.17 8.89
N TYR A 42 -15.27 -9.01 8.41
CA TYR A 42 -14.67 -8.83 7.10
C TYR A 42 -13.26 -8.30 7.23
N ILE A 43 -12.35 -8.75 6.36
CA ILE A 43 -11.07 -8.08 6.15
C ILE A 43 -11.14 -7.36 4.80
N VAL A 44 -10.94 -6.05 4.84
CA VAL A 44 -10.83 -5.21 3.63
C VAL A 44 -9.38 -4.80 3.46
N LYS A 45 -8.80 -5.12 2.31
CA LYS A 45 -7.42 -4.71 1.96
C LYS A 45 -7.48 -3.78 0.75
N CYS A 46 -6.72 -2.70 0.81
CA CYS A 46 -6.49 -1.78 -0.30
C CYS A 46 -4.99 -1.79 -0.62
N LEU A 47 -4.64 -2.13 -1.86
CA LEU A 47 -3.27 -2.08 -2.35
C LEU A 47 -3.16 -0.91 -3.34
N VAL A 48 -2.25 0.00 -3.02
CA VAL A 48 -2.01 1.22 -3.78
C VAL A 48 -0.52 1.38 -4.08
N ASP A 49 -0.21 1.92 -5.27
CA ASP A 49 1.13 2.38 -5.63
C ASP A 49 1.39 3.69 -4.87
N VAL A 50 2.25 3.64 -3.84
CA VAL A 50 2.68 4.81 -3.10
C VAL A 50 4.04 5.24 -3.65
N PRO A 51 4.17 6.47 -4.17
CA PRO A 51 5.46 6.95 -4.65
C PRO A 51 6.47 7.01 -3.48
N GLU A 52 7.71 6.62 -3.75
CA GLU A 52 8.79 6.74 -2.78
C GLU A 52 8.92 8.19 -2.33
N ASN A 53 9.00 8.40 -1.02
CA ASN A 53 9.29 9.71 -0.46
C ASN A 53 10.82 9.88 -0.42
N PRO A 54 11.41 10.80 -1.21
CA PRO A 54 12.85 11.02 -1.26
C PRO A 54 13.42 11.59 0.05
N HIS A 55 12.56 11.95 1.00
CA HIS A 55 12.93 12.44 2.33
C HIS A 55 12.67 11.41 3.45
N THR A 56 12.36 10.15 3.12
CA THR A 56 12.29 9.09 4.12
C THR A 56 13.69 8.76 4.61
N ASN A 57 14.02 9.20 5.83
CA ASN A 57 15.21 8.76 6.52
C ASN A 57 14.95 7.36 7.08
N TYR A 58 15.72 6.37 6.62
CA TYR A 58 15.72 5.03 7.21
C TYR A 58 16.60 5.05 8.46
N SER A 59 15.98 5.05 9.64
CA SER A 59 16.71 4.84 10.89
C SER A 59 16.78 3.35 11.17
N THR A 60 17.99 2.79 11.22
CA THR A 60 18.22 1.40 11.65
C THR A 60 18.27 1.26 13.17
N SER A 61 18.06 2.36 13.91
CA SER A 61 18.10 2.39 15.38
C SER A 61 17.04 1.50 16.03
N ASP A 62 15.89 1.32 15.36
CA ASP A 62 14.79 0.50 15.88
C ASP A 62 14.95 -0.98 15.53
N GLY A 63 16.05 -1.35 14.88
CA GLY A 63 16.44 -2.72 14.56
C GLY A 63 16.62 -2.96 13.06
N ALA A 64 17.61 -3.78 12.72
CA ALA A 64 17.82 -4.32 11.39
C ALA A 64 17.48 -5.82 11.39
N ILE A 65 16.67 -6.28 10.44
CA ILE A 65 16.44 -7.72 10.24
C ILE A 65 17.48 -8.19 9.22
N GLY A 66 18.46 -8.96 9.69
CA GLY A 66 19.40 -9.70 8.84
C GLY A 66 18.81 -11.08 8.51
N VAL A 67 18.69 -11.39 7.23
CA VAL A 67 18.30 -12.73 6.76
C VAL A 67 19.54 -13.39 6.18
N ASP A 68 20.04 -14.43 6.85
CA ASP A 68 21.10 -15.30 6.34
C ASP A 68 20.45 -16.46 5.57
N CYS A 69 20.73 -16.52 4.26
CA CYS A 69 20.21 -17.54 3.36
C CYS A 69 21.25 -18.62 3.03
N ASN A 70 22.16 -18.96 3.95
CA ASN A 70 23.14 -20.05 3.75
C ASN A 70 22.60 -21.44 4.17
N LEU A 71 21.42 -21.82 3.69
CA LEU A 71 21.02 -23.24 3.72
C LEU A 71 21.25 -23.83 2.33
N GLU A 72 22.43 -24.40 2.11
CA GLU A 72 22.57 -25.45 1.10
C GLU A 72 21.85 -26.70 1.63
N HIS A 73 20.95 -27.24 0.82
CA HIS A 73 20.04 -28.32 1.15
C HIS A 73 20.74 -29.69 1.11
#